data_AF-A0A8J3WDY9-F1
#
_entry.id   AF-A0A8J3WDY9-F1
#
_cell.length_a   1.000
_cell.length_b   1.000
_cell.length_c   1.000
_cell.angle_alpha   90.00
_cell.angle_beta   90.00
_cell.angle_gamma   90.00
#
_symmetry.space_group_name_H-M   'P 1'
#
loop_
_entity.id
_entity.type
_entity.pdbx_description
1 polymer ?
#
loop_
_entity_poly.entity_id
_entity_poly.type
_entity_poly.pdbx_seq_one_letter_code
_entity_poly.pdbx_strand_id
1 'polypeptide(L)' 'MIRIGIIVRSTRPGRNGEAVARWVHDHAVRRGDAHYELVDLKDYGLPHLDEPEVVPGLPPTLARPPMRAPTCAD' A
#
# COMPACT_ATOMS: atom_id res chain seq x y z
N MET A 1 7.57 3.47 -27.64
CA MET A 1 6.42 2.83 -26.97
C MET A 1 6.41 3.28 -25.52
N ILE A 2 5.28 3.82 -25.02
CA ILE A 2 5.21 4.42 -23.68
C ILE A 2 4.88 3.34 -22.64
N ARG A 3 5.59 3.36 -21.50
CA ARG A 3 5.33 2.50 -20.34
C ARG A 3 4.97 3.39 -19.14
N ILE A 4 3.90 3.06 -18.44
CA ILE A 4 3.39 3.82 -17.29
C ILE A 4 3.27 2.89 -16.09
N GLY A 5 3.98 3.21 -15.01
CA GLY A 5 3.87 2.51 -13.74
C GLY A 5 2.83 3.16 -12.83
N ILE A 6 1.90 2.36 -12.31
CA ILE A 6 0.95 2.75 -11.27
C ILE A 6 1.48 2.21 -9.95
N ILE A 7 1.91 3.10 -9.03
CA ILE A 7 2.61 2.70 -7.80
C ILE A 7 1.69 2.85 -6.57
N VAL A 8 1.46 1.75 -5.84
CA VAL A 8 0.76 1.76 -4.55
C VAL A 8 1.77 1.98 -3.44
N ARG A 9 1.84 3.21 -2.92
CA ARG A 9 2.84 3.55 -1.89
C ARG A 9 2.49 3.08 -0.48
N SER A 10 1.20 2.90 -0.17
CA SER A 10 0.78 2.53 1.18
C SER A 10 1.12 1.07 1.46
N THR A 11 1.97 0.78 2.44
CA THR A 11 2.29 -0.59 2.91
C THR A 11 1.44 -1.03 4.10
N ARG A 12 0.61 -0.13 4.64
CA ARG A 12 -0.18 -0.36 5.86
C ARG A 12 -1.22 -1.48 5.66
N PRO A 13 -1.41 -2.38 6.64
CA PRO A 13 -2.58 -3.24 6.77
C PRO A 13 -3.91 -2.50 6.55
N GLY A 14 -4.86 -3.14 5.86
CA GLY A 14 -6.20 -2.57 5.66
C GLY A 14 -6.26 -1.34 4.74
N ARG A 15 -5.29 -1.17 3.84
CA ARG A 15 -5.25 -0.02 2.93
C ARG A 15 -6.35 -0.03 1.87
N ASN A 16 -6.91 1.15 1.60
CA ASN A 16 -7.80 1.36 0.44
C ASN A 16 -7.03 1.51 -0.87
N GLY A 17 -5.72 1.81 -0.80
CA GLY A 17 -4.89 2.10 -1.98
C GLY A 17 -4.80 0.95 -2.99
N GLU A 18 -4.88 -0.30 -2.53
CA GLU A 18 -4.85 -1.47 -3.42
C GLU A 18 -6.09 -1.51 -4.32
N ALA A 19 -7.29 -1.38 -3.75
CA ALA A 19 -8.54 -1.43 -4.50
C ALA A 19 -8.63 -0.30 -5.54
N VAL A 20 -8.24 0.92 -5.14
CA VAL A 20 -8.22 2.08 -6.04
C VAL A 20 -7.22 1.87 -7.18
N ALA A 21 -6.03 1.35 -6.91
CA ALA A 21 -5.01 1.19 -7.94
C ALA A 21 -5.36 0.10 -8.96
N ARG A 22 -5.99 -0.99 -8.54
CA ARG A 22 -6.57 -2.00 -9.44
C ARG A 22 -7.64 -1.37 -10.34
N TRP A 23 -8.55 -0.58 -9.77
CA TRP A 23 -9.57 0.14 -10.55
C TRP A 23 -8.95 1.07 -11.59
N VAL A 24 -7.91 1.84 -11.23
CA VAL A 24 -7.19 2.71 -12.19
C VAL A 24 -6.53 1.89 -13.30
N HIS A 25 -5.84 0.80 -12.95
CA HIS A 25 -5.19 -0.08 -13.93
C HIS A 25 -6.20 -0.63 -14.95
N ASP A 26 -7.35 -1.11 -14.49
CA ASP A 26 -8.41 -1.66 -15.34
C ASP A 26 -9.00 -0.63 -16.32
N HIS A 27 -8.99 0.66 -15.96
CA HIS A 27 -9.36 1.74 -16.86
C HIS A 27 -8.24 2.08 -17.84
N ALA A 28 -7.00 2.09 -17.36
CA ALA A 28 -5.83 2.47 -18.13
C ALA A 28 -5.57 1.49 -19.29
N VAL A 29 -5.60 0.17 -19.03
CA VAL A 29 -5.36 -0.85 -20.06
C VAL A 29 -6.35 -0.81 -21.23
N ARG A 30 -7.53 -0.21 -21.05
CA ARG A 30 -8.54 -0.04 -22.11
C ARG A 30 -8.17 1.02 -23.14
N ARG A 31 -7.24 1.94 -22.84
CA ARG A 31 -6.85 3.02 -23.75
C ARG A 31 -6.00 2.53 -24.93
N GLY A 32 -5.20 1.48 -24.73
CA GLY A 32 -4.37 0.86 -25.78
C GLY A 32 -3.21 1.72 -26.30
N ASP A 33 -2.98 2.93 -25.77
CA ASP A 33 -1.95 3.87 -26.22
C ASP A 33 -0.64 3.78 -25.42
N ALA A 34 -0.62 3.00 -24.34
CA ALA A 34 0.55 2.71 -23.53
C ALA A 34 0.45 1.32 -22.88
N HIS A 35 1.59 0.82 -22.41
CA HIS A 35 1.64 -0.34 -21.53
C HIS A 35 1.59 0.13 -20.07
N TYR A 36 0.71 -0.49 -19.29
CA TYR A 36 0.51 -0.16 -17.88
C TYR A 36 0.98 -1.31 -17.01
N GLU A 37 1.61 -0.98 -15.90
CA GLU A 37 2.11 -1.93 -14.91
C GLU A 37 1.71 -1.46 -13.52
N LEU A 38 1.12 -2.35 -12.73
CA LEU A 38 0.76 -2.08 -11.34
C LEU A 38 1.90 -2.57 -10.43
N VAL A 39 2.45 -1.67 -9.62
CA VAL A 39 3.56 -1.94 -8.70
C VAL A 39 3.09 -1.67 -7.27
N ASP A 40 3.01 -2.70 -6.43
CA ASP A 40 2.62 -2.56 -5.03
C ASP A 40 3.84 -2.60 -4.12
N LEU A 41 4.09 -1.51 -3.38
CA LEU A 41 5.27 -1.42 -2.51
C LEU A 41 5.29 -2.46 -1.37
N LYS A 42 4.15 -3.07 -1.02
CA LYS A 42 4.10 -4.12 0.01
C LYS A 42 4.73 -5.43 -0.42
N ASP A 43 4.78 -5.66 -1.73
CA ASP A 43 5.42 -6.86 -2.28
C ASP A 43 6.94 -6.76 -2.20
N TYR A 44 7.46 -5.57 -1.90
CA TYR A 44 8.86 -5.30 -1.69
C TYR A 44 9.11 -5.23 -0.18
N GLY A 45 10.07 -6.02 0.31
CA GLY A 45 10.57 -5.88 1.67
C GLY A 45 11.29 -4.53 1.79
N LEU A 46 10.65 -3.54 2.42
CA LEU A 46 11.16 -2.18 2.60
C LEU A 46 11.60 -1.91 4.06
N PRO A 47 12.57 -2.66 4.61
CA PRO A 47 12.89 -2.68 6.04
C PRO A 47 13.36 -1.32 6.59
N HIS A 48 13.82 -0.41 5.72
CA HIS A 48 14.28 0.92 6.11
C HIS A 48 13.14 1.95 6.23
N LEU A 49 11.95 1.66 5.71
CA LEU A 49 10.78 2.56 5.73
C LEU A 49 9.71 2.11 6.73
N ASP A 50 9.90 0.95 7.36
CA ASP A 50 9.03 0.49 8.44
C ASP A 50 9.32 1.30 9.72
N GLU A 51 8.28 1.84 10.34
CA GLU A 51 8.39 2.41 11.68
C GLU A 51 8.74 1.29 12.66
N PRO A 52 9.65 1.50 13.64
CA PRO A 52 9.91 0.51 14.66
C PRO A 52 8.62 0.21 15.42
N GLU A 53 8.18 -1.06 15.44
CA GLU A 53 7.00 -1.48 16.23
C GLU A 53 7.18 -1.15 17.71
N VAL A 54 8.43 -1.15 18.17
CA VAL A 54 8.81 -0.83 19.55
C VAL A 54 9.92 0.21 19.53
N VAL A 55 9.61 1.38 20.07
CA VAL A 55 10.62 2.41 20.35
C VAL A 55 11.29 2.08 21.70
N PRO A 56 12.63 1.94 21.77
CA PRO A 56 13.32 1.68 23.03
C PRO A 56 13.00 2.75 24.08
N GLY A 57 12.54 2.34 25.26
CA GLY A 57 12.19 3.25 26.36
C GLY A 57 10.76 3.80 26.33
N LEU A 58 9.94 3.44 25.35
CA LEU A 58 8.53 3.81 25.31
C LEU A 58 7.71 2.91 26.25
N PRO A 59 6.87 3.47 27.14
CA PRO A 59 5.99 2.66 27.97
C PRO A 59 4.96 1.93 27.09
N PRO A 60 4.56 0.69 27.45
CA PRO A 60 3.66 -0.13 26.64
C PRO A 60 2.27 0.49 26.43
N THR A 61 1.87 1.45 27.26
CA THR A 61 0.64 2.24 27.11
C THR A 61 0.65 3.18 25.89
N LEU A 62 1.84 3.52 25.39
CA LEU A 62 2.03 4.34 24.19
C LEU A 62 2.50 3.53 22.99
N ALA A 63 2.78 2.22 23.16
CA ALA A 63 3.02 1.34 22.04
C ALA A 63 1.77 1.33 21.14
N ARG A 64 1.95 1.54 19.84
CA ARG A 64 0.82 1.47 18.92
C ARG A 64 0.28 0.05 18.98
N PRO A 65 -1.02 -0.15 19.30
CA PRO A 65 -1.61 -1.47 19.21
C PRO A 65 -1.45 -1.98 17.77
N PRO A 66 -1.36 -3.30 17.55
CA PRO A 66 -1.37 -3.86 16.21
C PRO A 66 -2.56 -3.26 15.46
N MET A 67 -2.28 -2.72 14.28
CA MET A 67 -3.29 -2.03 13.47
C MET A 67 -4.39 -3.04 13.16
N ARG A 68 -5.48 -3.01 13.94
CA ARG A 68 -6.68 -3.79 13.64
C ARG A 68 -7.12 -3.35 12.26
N ALA A 69 -7.25 -4.31 11.34
CA ALA A 69 -7.85 -4.05 10.05
C ALA A 69 -9.19 -3.33 10.31
N PRO A 70 -9.49 -2.23 9.62
CA PRO A 70 -10.83 -1.67 9.68
C PRO A 70 -11.76 -2.77 9.18
N THR A 71 -12.59 -3.31 10.06
CA THR A 71 -13.76 -4.06 9.63
C THR A 71 -14.66 -3.04 8.96
N CYS A 72 -14.48 -2.85 7.66
CA CYS A 72 -15.51 -2.27 6.80
C CYS A 72 -16.62 -3.32 6.65
N ALA A 73 -17.31 -3.59 7.76
CA ALA A 73 -18.52 -4.37 7.83
C ALA A 73 -19.46 -3.55 8.71
N ASP A 74 -20.01 -2.50 8.11
CA ASP A 74 -21.36 -1.95 8.27
C ASP A 74 -21.59 -0.89 7.18
#